data_AF-A0A8H6TLA0-F1
#
_entry.id   AF-A0A8H6TLA0-F1
#
_cell.length_a   1.000
_cell.length_b   1.000
_cell.length_c   1.000
_cell.angle_alpha   90.00
_cell.angle_beta   90.00
_cell.angle_gamma   90.00
#
_symmetry.space_group_name_H-M   'P 1'
#
loop_
_entity.id
_entity.type
_entity.pdbx_description
1 polymer ?
#
loop_
_entity_poly.entity_id
_entity_poly.type
_entity_poly.pdbx_seq_one_letter_code
_entity_poly.pdbx_strand_id
1 'polypeptide(L)'
;MASTSQNGTSVDDPALRAKCTRLRAVLPKIRGFNRYLALVSNANPTIELWDLFSLGVPLCYLFDLVAEGRGLTKIDQSEYDAEMLAESPERAKKHAIALFAMQIRSDAVARDIPGCEPFTVNELWDRDSTQGLNKAVQTVSTLIKHLPADVFDVPRRPSVMSTPFKLVRYSESHRINVLRELVETERKYNSDLEVLQKYLVAVADCNLMDEETISLVYPNVDQLVEFQAQFLRALESTMEQPWPEQRWGQAFLQTEEGFLTSYTSWFTNYTRGLDILVIKEPYLAGLDHLISSHEASAYVVRPVSRACKYPLLLDSLIKCLDPAQYPYFDELKAGREAMKRVIDELHARQMVVEKQETANLLRGRVADWKGHNPEHFGALLLDDVFVVTKSNVDREYHVFLFEKILLCCKEVVNRSSAGHIVTYSAARQRTSPLTLKGRIFMNVVTAADLGPMERNEDSSRGYPVAYPLTVRWKPDEGTQSDSESLVLRCRTEDQAQRWKEKIAEKARLGA
;
A
#
# COMPACT_ATOMS: atom_id res chain seq x y z
N MET A 1 -28.39 41.81 22.64
CA MET A 1 -27.23 41.51 23.51
C MET A 1 -27.60 40.26 24.29
N ALA A 2 -26.93 39.11 24.22
CA ALA A 2 -25.62 38.78 23.69
C ALA A 2 -25.71 37.48 22.87
N SER A 3 -24.96 37.44 21.78
CA SER A 3 -24.76 36.30 20.89
C SER A 3 -23.77 35.31 21.52
N THR A 4 -24.25 34.10 21.80
CA THR A 4 -23.42 32.97 22.25
C THR A 4 -22.79 32.32 21.03
N SER A 5 -21.55 32.68 20.71
CA SER A 5 -20.75 32.04 19.67
C SER A 5 -20.32 30.65 20.11
N GLN A 6 -20.67 29.64 19.31
CA GLN A 6 -20.16 28.28 19.38
C GLN A 6 -18.68 28.28 18.96
N ASN A 7 -17.78 27.87 19.86
CA ASN A 7 -16.38 27.56 19.51
C ASN A 7 -16.31 26.10 19.02
N GLY A 8 -16.16 25.92 17.71
CA GLY A 8 -15.78 24.64 17.11
C GLY A 8 -14.34 24.26 17.43
N THR A 9 -14.10 22.98 17.66
CA THR A 9 -12.79 22.37 17.96
C THR A 9 -11.74 22.68 16.89
N SER A 10 -10.55 23.14 17.32
CA SER A 10 -9.53 23.80 16.49
C SER A 10 -8.61 22.89 15.65
N VAL A 11 -8.85 21.57 15.62
CA VAL A 11 -8.03 20.58 14.88
C VAL A 11 -8.35 20.55 13.37
N ASP A 12 -9.40 21.27 12.94
CA ASP A 12 -9.91 21.29 11.57
C ASP A 12 -9.29 22.34 10.64
N ASP A 13 -8.29 23.11 11.09
CA ASP A 13 -7.60 24.11 10.24
C ASP A 13 -7.10 23.46 8.92
N PRO A 14 -7.67 23.84 7.76
CA PRO A 14 -7.31 23.27 6.47
C PRO A 14 -5.82 23.45 6.13
N ALA A 15 -5.18 24.54 6.58
CA ALA A 15 -3.78 24.81 6.30
C ALA A 15 -2.86 23.87 7.07
N LEU A 16 -3.11 23.68 8.36
CA LEU A 16 -2.41 22.70 9.21
C LEU A 16 -2.63 21.27 8.68
N ARG A 17 -3.87 20.90 8.38
CA ARG A 17 -4.20 19.58 7.82
C ARG A 17 -3.44 19.29 6.51
N ALA A 18 -3.31 20.28 5.63
CA ALA A 18 -2.54 20.12 4.39
C ALA A 18 -1.04 19.92 4.66
N LYS A 19 -0.46 20.62 5.66
CA LYS A 19 0.93 20.40 6.09
C LYS A 19 1.12 19.00 6.68
N CYS A 20 0.21 18.57 7.55
CA CYS A 20 0.25 17.23 8.15
C CYS A 20 0.12 16.12 7.10
N THR A 21 -0.77 16.28 6.12
CA THR A 21 -0.94 15.32 5.02
C THR A 21 0.34 15.16 4.20
N ARG A 22 1.05 16.27 3.90
CA ARG A 22 2.34 16.21 3.20
C ARG A 22 3.40 15.48 4.01
N LEU A 23 3.50 15.77 5.31
CA LEU A 23 4.45 15.07 6.19
C LEU A 23 4.14 13.58 6.29
N ARG A 24 2.87 13.20 6.46
CA ARG A 24 2.41 11.80 6.49
C ARG A 24 2.83 11.02 5.25
N ALA A 25 2.90 11.64 4.08
CA ALA A 25 3.34 11.01 2.84
C ALA A 25 4.89 10.88 2.70
N VAL A 26 5.66 11.69 3.45
CA VAL A 26 7.13 11.73 3.35
C VAL A 26 7.81 10.93 4.45
N LEU A 27 7.30 11.00 5.68
CA LEU A 27 7.85 10.29 6.84
C LEU A 27 8.05 8.77 6.63
N PRO A 28 7.13 8.02 5.96
CA PRO A 28 7.34 6.59 5.69
C PRO A 28 8.52 6.28 4.76
N LYS A 29 8.99 7.27 3.99
CA LYS A 29 10.10 7.12 3.03
C LYS A 29 11.46 7.28 3.70
N ILE A 30 11.49 7.75 4.95
CA ILE A 30 12.71 7.92 5.73
C ILE A 30 13.05 6.54 6.31
N ARG A 31 14.24 6.04 5.98
CA ARG A 31 14.73 4.72 6.38
C ARG A 31 14.53 4.53 7.88
N GLY A 32 13.87 3.44 8.27
CA GLY A 32 13.67 3.10 9.68
C GLY A 32 12.68 3.98 10.45
N PHE A 33 12.06 5.00 9.83
CA PHE A 33 11.05 5.84 10.51
C PHE A 33 9.70 5.12 10.67
N ASN A 34 9.42 4.13 9.82
CA ASN A 34 8.18 3.34 9.84
C ASN A 34 7.89 2.66 11.19
N ARG A 35 8.91 2.35 11.99
CA ARG A 35 8.72 1.76 13.33
C ARG A 35 7.98 2.70 14.30
N TYR A 36 8.15 4.01 14.15
CA TYR A 36 7.45 4.99 14.98
C TYR A 36 6.03 5.25 14.49
N LEU A 37 5.83 5.22 13.16
CA LEU A 37 4.50 5.29 12.56
C LEU A 37 3.64 4.08 12.95
N ALA A 38 4.24 2.91 13.18
CA ALA A 38 3.51 1.75 13.68
C ALA A 38 2.98 1.90 15.12
N LEU A 39 3.48 2.87 15.90
CA LEU A 39 3.05 3.13 17.29
C LEU A 39 1.77 3.95 17.39
N VAL A 40 1.34 4.59 16.30
CA VAL A 40 0.15 5.43 16.24
C VAL A 40 -0.68 5.07 15.02
N SER A 41 -2.00 5.12 15.12
CA SER A 41 -2.87 4.89 13.97
C SER A 41 -4.11 5.76 14.10
N ASN A 42 -4.30 6.68 13.16
CA ASN A 42 -5.50 7.50 13.10
C ASN A 42 -5.81 7.91 11.65
N ALA A 43 -7.10 7.92 11.28
CA ALA A 43 -7.53 8.32 9.95
C ALA A 43 -7.23 9.82 9.67
N ASN A 44 -7.31 10.66 10.70
CA ASN A 44 -7.04 12.10 10.59
C ASN A 44 -5.53 12.36 10.68
N PRO A 45 -4.88 12.85 9.60
CA PRO A 45 -3.44 13.07 9.56
C PRO A 45 -2.96 14.11 10.58
N THR A 46 -3.81 15.05 10.99
CA THR A 46 -3.47 16.04 12.01
C THR A 46 -3.36 15.39 13.38
N ILE A 47 -4.31 14.51 13.73
CA ILE A 47 -4.34 13.81 15.02
C ILE A 47 -3.22 12.77 15.08
N GLU A 48 -3.05 11.98 14.01
CA GLU A 48 -1.99 10.96 13.90
C GLU A 48 -0.60 11.56 14.11
N LEU A 49 -0.28 12.67 13.45
CA LEU A 49 1.02 13.34 13.63
C LEU A 49 1.16 14.01 14.99
N TRP A 50 0.07 14.50 15.57
CA TRP A 50 0.11 15.04 16.92
C TRP A 50 0.46 13.96 17.93
N ASP A 51 -0.16 12.79 17.81
CA ASP A 51 0.12 11.65 18.68
C ASP A 51 1.55 11.13 18.45
N LEU A 52 1.99 11.06 17.19
CA LEU A 52 3.36 10.68 16.84
C LEU A 52 4.41 11.60 17.47
N PHE A 53 4.27 12.91 17.29
CA PHE A 53 5.24 13.88 17.82
C PHE A 53 5.17 13.99 19.34
N SER A 54 4.02 13.72 19.95
CA SER A 54 3.86 13.64 21.40
C SER A 54 4.60 12.47 22.05
N LEU A 55 5.08 11.49 21.27
CA LEU A 55 5.98 10.43 21.76
C LEU A 55 7.40 10.95 22.03
N GLY A 56 7.81 12.06 21.41
CA GLY A 56 9.15 12.66 21.57
C GLY A 56 10.27 11.93 20.84
N VAL A 57 10.39 10.61 21.03
CA VAL A 57 11.42 9.74 20.40
C VAL A 57 11.48 9.91 18.86
N PRO A 58 10.36 10.01 18.12
CA PRO A 58 10.43 10.19 16.66
C PRO A 58 11.07 11.53 16.25
N LEU A 59 10.93 12.58 17.08
CA LEU A 59 11.56 13.87 16.84
C LEU A 59 13.07 13.79 17.07
N CYS A 60 13.50 13.11 18.14
CA CYS A 60 14.91 12.87 18.43
C CYS A 60 15.59 12.10 17.29
N TYR A 61 14.95 11.05 16.79
CA TYR A 61 15.48 10.26 15.67
C TYR A 61 15.67 11.10 14.40
N LEU A 62 14.69 11.93 14.03
CA LEU A 62 14.81 12.81 12.87
C LEU A 62 15.96 13.81 13.02
N PHE A 63 16.17 14.34 14.23
CA PHE A 63 17.28 15.24 14.50
C PHE A 63 18.63 14.53 14.37
N ASP A 64 18.77 13.32 14.92
CA ASP A 64 20.02 12.55 14.91
C ASP A 64 20.47 12.22 13.47
N LEU A 65 19.51 11.96 12.57
CA LEU A 65 19.77 11.77 11.15
C LEU A 65 20.28 13.02 10.45
N VAL A 66 19.82 14.22 10.86
CA VAL A 66 20.33 15.48 10.31
C VAL A 66 21.70 15.82 10.92
N ALA A 67 21.90 15.51 12.21
CA ALA A 67 23.15 15.76 12.91
C ALA A 67 24.33 14.92 12.38
N GLU A 68 24.03 13.74 11.80
CA GLU A 68 25.01 12.85 11.20
C GLU A 68 25.83 13.55 10.11
N GLY A 69 27.16 13.66 10.33
CA GLY A 69 28.09 14.29 9.39
C GLY A 69 28.09 15.83 9.39
N ARG A 70 27.30 16.50 10.25
CA ARG A 70 27.22 17.97 10.32
C ARG A 70 27.89 18.60 11.55
N GLY A 71 28.50 17.80 12.43
CA GLY A 71 29.15 18.31 13.65
C GLY A 71 28.16 18.79 14.73
N LEU A 72 26.87 18.53 14.56
CA LEU A 72 25.85 18.74 15.59
C LEU A 72 25.87 17.59 16.60
N THR A 73 25.60 17.89 17.87
CA THR A 73 25.53 16.87 18.93
C THR A 73 24.25 16.05 18.77
N LYS A 74 24.39 14.75 18.51
CA LYS A 74 23.26 13.82 18.50
C LYS A 74 22.59 13.77 19.88
N ILE A 75 21.27 13.62 19.88
CA ILE A 75 20.45 13.41 21.08
C ILE A 75 20.61 11.96 21.55
N ASP A 76 20.77 11.01 20.62
CA ASP A 76 20.95 9.58 20.87
C ASP A 76 19.83 9.01 21.78
N GLN A 77 18.59 9.43 21.51
CA GLN A 77 17.37 8.97 22.17
C GLN A 77 16.40 8.40 21.14
N SER A 78 16.91 7.49 20.31
CA SER A 78 16.15 6.84 19.22
C SER A 78 15.72 5.42 19.54
N GLU A 79 16.29 4.80 20.57
CA GLU A 79 15.84 3.51 21.10
C GLU A 79 14.56 3.72 21.91
N TYR A 80 13.45 3.30 21.30
CA TYR A 80 12.19 3.16 22.01
C TYR A 80 12.27 1.89 22.87
N ASP A 81 12.58 2.04 24.15
CA ASP A 81 12.58 0.95 25.11
C ASP A 81 11.20 0.84 25.78
N ALA A 82 10.49 -0.25 25.50
CA ALA A 82 9.19 -0.54 26.09
C ALA A 82 9.27 -0.82 27.60
N GLU A 83 10.43 -1.25 28.12
CA GLU A 83 10.65 -1.52 29.55
C GLU A 83 10.81 -0.21 30.34
N MET A 84 11.44 0.83 29.76
CA MET A 84 11.55 2.16 30.38
C MET A 84 10.18 2.90 30.48
N LEU A 85 9.19 2.50 29.65
CA LEU A 85 7.82 3.02 29.70
C LEU A 85 6.93 2.33 30.75
N ALA A 86 7.33 1.17 31.29
CA ALA A 86 6.50 0.41 32.23
C ALA A 86 6.36 1.09 33.60
N GLU A 87 7.29 1.98 33.99
CA GLU A 87 7.28 2.65 35.29
C GLU A 87 6.77 4.11 35.25
N SER A 88 6.89 4.84 34.13
CA SER A 88 6.43 6.25 33.99
C SER A 88 6.33 6.74 32.52
N PRO A 89 5.29 6.35 31.77
CA PRO A 89 5.20 6.53 30.32
C PRO A 89 5.13 8.00 29.85
N GLU A 90 4.58 8.90 30.66
CA GLU A 90 4.52 10.33 30.31
C GLU A 90 5.85 11.06 30.52
N ARG A 91 6.60 10.68 31.56
CA ARG A 91 7.85 11.37 31.92
C ARG A 91 8.92 11.15 30.86
N ALA A 92 9.02 9.94 30.32
CA ALA A 92 9.94 9.59 29.24
C ALA A 92 9.61 10.36 27.95
N LYS A 93 8.33 10.41 27.56
CA LYS A 93 7.86 11.19 26.39
C LYS A 93 8.17 12.68 26.53
N LYS A 94 7.83 13.26 27.68
CA LYS A 94 8.13 14.67 28.01
C LYS A 94 9.64 14.95 28.02
N HIS A 95 10.44 14.02 28.52
CA HIS A 95 11.89 14.11 28.53
C HIS A 95 12.49 14.13 27.11
N ALA A 96 12.06 13.21 26.23
CA ALA A 96 12.51 13.18 24.84
C ALA A 96 12.14 14.48 24.09
N ILE A 97 10.91 14.98 24.26
CA ILE A 97 10.49 16.27 23.67
C ILE A 97 11.35 17.42 24.22
N ALA A 98 11.69 17.42 25.51
CA ALA A 98 12.53 18.46 26.11
C ALA A 98 13.96 18.46 25.53
N LEU A 99 14.57 17.28 25.35
CA LEU A 99 15.89 17.16 24.75
C LEU A 99 15.91 17.66 23.29
N PHE A 100 14.89 17.26 22.51
CA PHE A 100 14.72 17.76 21.15
C PHE A 100 14.53 19.28 21.11
N ALA A 101 13.62 19.81 21.93
CA ALA A 101 13.34 21.24 22.02
C ALA A 101 14.58 22.06 22.44
N MET A 102 15.43 21.50 23.29
CA MET A 102 16.70 22.12 23.69
C MET A 102 17.68 22.20 22.52
N GLN A 103 17.83 21.13 21.74
CA GLN A 103 18.72 21.13 20.58
C GLN A 103 18.25 22.09 19.48
N ILE A 104 16.95 22.13 19.20
CA ILE A 104 16.37 23.05 18.20
C ILE A 104 16.61 24.53 18.55
N ARG A 105 16.75 24.86 19.83
CA ARG A 105 17.06 26.23 20.30
C ARG A 105 18.56 26.58 20.28
N SER A 106 19.43 25.63 20.00
CA SER A 106 20.88 25.87 20.04
C SER A 106 21.32 26.81 18.91
N ASP A 107 22.33 27.64 19.19
CA ASP A 107 22.91 28.54 18.19
C ASP A 107 23.51 27.78 16.99
N ALA A 108 23.94 26.53 17.19
CA ALA A 108 24.44 25.68 16.12
C ALA A 108 23.32 25.32 15.13
N VAL A 109 22.16 24.89 15.62
CA VAL A 109 21.01 24.55 14.77
C VAL A 109 20.45 25.80 14.09
N ALA A 110 20.39 26.95 14.78
CA ALA A 110 19.95 28.19 14.18
C ALA A 110 20.84 28.64 13.01
N ARG A 111 22.15 28.33 13.03
CA ARG A 111 23.08 28.60 11.93
C ARG A 111 22.96 27.57 10.80
N ASP A 112 22.91 26.28 11.12
CA ASP A 112 23.06 25.21 10.13
C ASP A 112 21.71 24.74 9.52
N ILE A 113 20.59 24.98 10.21
CA ILE A 113 19.24 24.59 9.81
C ILE A 113 18.26 25.76 10.10
N PRO A 114 18.34 26.86 9.35
CA PRO A 114 17.49 28.02 9.57
C PRO A 114 16.02 27.72 9.28
N GLY A 115 15.11 28.29 10.08
CA GLY A 115 13.66 28.14 9.90
C GLY A 115 13.02 27.01 10.71
N CYS A 116 13.72 26.43 11.69
CA CYS A 116 13.11 25.65 12.76
C CYS A 116 12.39 26.58 13.75
N GLU A 117 11.14 26.26 14.09
CA GLU A 117 10.37 26.99 15.10
C GLU A 117 10.44 26.26 16.45
N PRO A 118 11.08 26.83 17.48
CA PRO A 118 11.20 26.18 18.78
C PRO A 118 9.85 26.14 19.49
N PHE A 119 9.58 25.02 20.15
CA PHE A 119 8.42 24.80 21.01
C PHE A 119 8.84 24.18 22.33
N THR A 120 7.94 24.18 23.31
CA THR A 120 8.10 23.53 24.62
C THR A 120 7.28 22.24 24.68
N VAL A 121 7.59 21.40 25.66
CA VAL A 121 6.81 20.19 25.95
C VAL A 121 5.34 20.53 26.19
N ASN A 122 5.06 21.58 26.98
CA ASN A 122 3.71 21.98 27.34
C ASN A 122 2.93 22.49 26.12
N GLU A 123 3.56 23.27 25.23
CA GLU A 123 2.90 23.71 24.00
C GLU A 123 2.52 22.54 23.08
N LEU A 124 3.38 21.51 22.95
CA LEU A 124 3.08 20.36 22.10
C LEU A 124 2.03 19.42 22.72
N TRP A 125 1.97 19.33 24.05
CA TRP A 125 1.01 18.47 24.76
C TRP A 125 -0.36 19.12 25.00
N ASP A 126 -0.46 20.44 24.90
CA ASP A 126 -1.72 21.17 25.01
C ASP A 126 -2.64 20.87 23.83
N ARG A 127 -3.66 20.02 24.03
CA ARG A 127 -4.63 19.63 22.99
C ARG A 127 -5.71 20.68 22.73
N ASP A 128 -5.79 21.72 23.57
CA ASP A 128 -6.74 22.82 23.39
C ASP A 128 -6.19 23.89 22.41
N SER A 129 -4.89 23.82 22.08
CA SER A 129 -4.19 24.74 21.18
C SER A 129 -3.39 24.02 20.09
N THR A 130 -3.63 24.34 18.81
CA THR A 130 -2.85 23.79 17.68
C THR A 130 -1.49 24.47 17.48
N GLN A 131 -1.11 25.41 18.34
CA GLN A 131 0.12 26.18 18.19
C GLN A 131 1.37 25.30 18.31
N GLY A 132 1.42 24.42 19.31
CA GLY A 132 2.56 23.51 19.50
C GLY A 132 2.72 22.52 18.35
N LEU A 133 1.60 21.95 17.86
CA LEU A 133 1.61 21.07 16.70
C LEU A 133 2.08 21.81 15.43
N ASN A 134 1.59 23.03 15.18
CA ASN A 134 2.02 23.83 14.04
C ASN A 134 3.54 24.06 14.03
N LYS A 135 4.12 24.45 15.18
CA LYS A 135 5.56 24.63 15.35
C LYS A 135 6.33 23.33 15.13
N ALA A 136 5.84 22.21 15.68
CA ALA A 136 6.45 20.90 15.50
C ALA A 136 6.44 20.44 14.03
N VAL A 137 5.30 20.56 13.35
CA VAL A 137 5.13 20.24 11.92
C VAL A 137 6.05 21.11 11.06
N GLN A 138 6.17 22.41 11.37
CA GLN A 138 7.06 23.32 10.65
C GLN A 138 8.52 22.92 10.84
N THR A 139 8.94 22.66 12.08
CA THR A 139 10.31 22.23 12.42
C THR A 139 10.66 20.91 11.76
N VAL A 140 9.79 19.89 11.83
CA VAL A 140 10.00 18.60 11.16
C VAL A 140 10.08 18.76 9.63
N SER A 141 9.22 19.60 9.05
CA SER A 141 9.27 19.91 7.61
C SER A 141 10.60 20.56 7.21
N THR A 142 11.19 21.39 8.06
CA THR A 142 12.50 22.00 7.85
C THR A 142 13.60 20.95 7.99
N LEU A 143 13.59 20.12 9.04
CA LEU A 143 14.57 19.04 9.24
C LEU A 143 14.63 18.09 8.04
N ILE A 144 13.46 17.70 7.51
CA ILE A 144 13.38 16.80 6.36
C ILE A 144 14.07 17.36 5.11
N LYS A 145 14.02 18.68 4.89
CA LYS A 145 14.72 19.32 3.76
C LYS A 145 16.24 19.27 3.88
N HIS A 146 16.75 19.09 5.10
CA HIS A 146 18.17 19.02 5.42
C HIS A 146 18.66 17.59 5.64
N LEU A 147 17.78 16.58 5.53
CA LEU A 147 18.19 15.18 5.58
C LEU A 147 19.04 14.82 4.35
N PRO A 148 20.10 14.01 4.53
CA PRO A 148 20.88 13.54 3.41
C PRO A 148 20.09 12.53 2.55
N ALA A 149 20.34 12.54 1.24
CA ALA A 149 19.50 11.87 0.25
C ALA A 149 19.50 10.33 0.35
N ASP A 150 20.53 9.76 0.97
CA ASP A 150 20.72 8.32 1.23
C ASP A 150 19.86 7.78 2.39
N VAL A 151 19.26 8.68 3.18
CA VAL A 151 18.34 8.32 4.27
C VAL A 151 16.92 8.10 3.75
N PHE A 152 16.60 8.53 2.52
CA PHE A 152 15.31 8.24 1.88
C PHE A 152 15.40 6.93 1.09
N ASP A 153 14.51 6.00 1.36
CA ASP A 153 14.44 4.71 0.66
C ASP A 153 14.09 4.95 -0.83
N VAL A 154 15.07 4.82 -1.71
CA VAL A 154 14.84 4.77 -3.17
C VAL A 154 14.35 3.36 -3.52
N PRO A 155 13.25 3.19 -4.27
CA PRO A 155 12.88 1.86 -4.78
C PRO A 155 13.89 1.45 -5.86
N ARG A 156 14.97 0.77 -5.46
CA ARG A 156 15.92 0.13 -6.37
C ARG A 156 15.61 -1.36 -6.49
N ARG A 157 15.51 -1.82 -7.75
CA ARG A 157 15.62 -3.24 -8.14
C ARG A 157 16.89 -3.85 -7.53
N PRO A 158 16.91 -5.16 -7.21
CA PRO A 158 18.04 -5.79 -6.53
C PRO A 158 19.23 -5.88 -7.49
N SER A 159 20.21 -4.98 -7.30
CA SER A 159 21.55 -5.16 -7.86
C SER A 159 22.46 -5.65 -6.74
N VAL A 160 22.96 -6.86 -6.96
CA VAL A 160 24.00 -7.53 -6.17
C VAL A 160 25.27 -6.68 -6.25
N MET A 161 25.62 -5.97 -5.18
CA MET A 161 27.01 -5.59 -4.92
C MET A 161 27.30 -5.71 -3.44
N SER A 162 28.17 -6.68 -3.17
CA SER A 162 28.82 -6.96 -1.91
C SER A 162 29.58 -5.73 -1.42
N THR A 163 29.13 -5.17 -0.30
CA THR A 163 30.01 -4.51 0.66
C THR A 163 30.00 -5.37 1.92
N PRO A 164 31.15 -5.58 2.59
CA PRO A 164 31.21 -6.46 3.75
C PRO A 164 30.42 -5.79 4.87
N PHE A 165 29.21 -6.32 5.12
CA PHE A 165 28.47 -6.01 6.32
C PHE A 165 29.35 -6.40 7.51
N LYS A 166 29.83 -5.41 8.26
CA LYS A 166 30.23 -5.66 9.64
C LYS A 166 29.01 -6.25 10.32
N LEU A 167 29.11 -7.51 10.74
CA LEU A 167 28.12 -8.23 11.50
C LEU A 167 27.91 -7.44 12.81
N VAL A 168 26.92 -6.54 12.84
CA VAL A 168 26.43 -6.00 14.11
C VAL A 168 25.80 -7.19 14.80
N ARG A 169 26.48 -7.71 15.83
CA ARG A 169 25.93 -8.75 16.69
C ARG A 169 24.71 -8.18 17.39
N TYR A 170 23.51 -8.53 16.92
CA TYR A 170 22.29 -8.26 17.67
C TYR A 170 22.38 -9.01 19.00
N SER A 171 22.17 -8.32 20.11
CA SER A 171 22.16 -8.93 21.44
C SER A 171 21.05 -9.98 21.55
N GLU A 172 21.21 -10.94 22.46
CA GLU A 172 20.18 -11.93 22.80
C GLU A 172 18.81 -11.28 23.11
N SER A 173 18.82 -10.07 23.67
CA SER A 173 17.64 -9.24 23.92
C SER A 173 16.84 -8.91 22.65
N HIS A 174 17.51 -8.63 21.52
CA HIS A 174 16.83 -8.32 20.26
C HIS A 174 16.07 -9.51 19.69
N ARG A 175 16.67 -10.71 19.75
CA ARG A 175 16.01 -11.97 19.36
C ARG A 175 14.74 -12.19 20.18
N ILE A 176 14.84 -12.06 21.50
CA ILE A 176 13.70 -12.23 22.41
C ILE A 176 12.58 -11.23 22.08
N ASN A 177 12.93 -9.98 21.78
CA ASN A 177 11.95 -8.96 21.41
C ASN A 177 11.22 -9.30 20.11
N VAL A 178 11.93 -9.77 19.07
CA VAL A 178 11.29 -10.16 17.79
C VAL A 178 10.37 -11.38 17.98
N LEU A 179 10.77 -12.37 18.77
CA LEU A 179 9.94 -13.54 19.07
C LEU A 179 8.70 -13.16 19.88
N ARG A 180 8.87 -12.28 20.88
CA ARG A 180 7.78 -11.73 21.67
C ARG A 180 6.80 -10.95 20.79
N GLU A 181 7.31 -10.07 19.92
CA GLU A 181 6.49 -9.33 18.96
C GLU A 181 5.69 -10.27 18.06
N LEU A 182 6.31 -11.32 17.52
CA LEU A 182 5.64 -12.30 16.67
C LEU A 182 4.42 -12.92 17.37
N VAL A 183 4.60 -13.44 18.58
CA VAL A 183 3.55 -14.14 19.32
C VAL A 183 2.51 -13.18 19.90
N GLU A 184 2.91 -12.04 20.48
CA GLU A 184 1.97 -11.06 21.05
C GLU A 184 1.10 -10.41 19.98
N THR A 185 1.67 -10.07 18.83
CA THR A 185 0.89 -9.54 17.71
C THR A 185 -0.04 -10.60 17.11
N GLU A 186 0.32 -11.89 17.18
CA GLU A 186 -0.55 -12.99 16.76
C GLU A 186 -1.73 -13.18 17.72
N ARG A 187 -1.49 -13.11 19.04
CA ARG A 187 -2.55 -13.13 20.06
C ARG A 187 -3.55 -12.00 19.86
N LYS A 188 -3.04 -10.78 19.65
CA LYS A 188 -3.89 -9.62 19.37
C LYS A 188 -4.72 -9.84 18.10
N TYR A 189 -4.11 -10.35 17.04
CA TYR A 189 -4.82 -10.62 15.80
C TYR A 189 -5.92 -11.67 15.97
N ASN A 190 -5.67 -12.77 16.68
CA ASN A 190 -6.69 -13.78 16.99
C ASN A 190 -7.83 -13.19 17.82
N SER A 191 -7.51 -12.40 18.85
CA SER A 191 -8.51 -11.70 19.66
C SER A 191 -9.37 -10.75 18.82
N ASP A 192 -8.77 -10.00 17.90
CA ASP A 192 -9.49 -9.13 16.97
C ASP A 192 -10.43 -9.94 16.06
N LEU A 193 -10.00 -11.11 15.56
CA LEU A 193 -10.84 -11.99 14.74
C LEU A 193 -12.02 -12.58 15.52
N GLU A 194 -11.84 -12.93 16.79
CA GLU A 194 -12.94 -13.38 17.66
C GLU A 194 -13.96 -12.27 17.92
N VAL A 195 -13.50 -11.02 18.09
CA VAL A 195 -14.38 -9.86 18.20
C VAL A 195 -15.16 -9.65 16.91
N LEU A 196 -14.49 -9.79 15.75
CA LEU A 196 -15.15 -9.74 14.45
C LEU A 196 -16.23 -10.83 14.32
N GLN A 197 -15.93 -12.07 14.69
CA GLN A 197 -16.91 -13.17 14.65
C GLN A 197 -18.17 -12.84 15.47
N LYS A 198 -17.99 -12.35 16.71
CA LYS A 198 -19.12 -11.92 17.57
C LYS A 198 -19.90 -10.75 16.96
N TYR A 199 -19.19 -9.80 16.36
CA TYR A 199 -19.80 -8.67 15.67
C TYR A 199 -20.67 -9.12 14.49
N LEU A 200 -20.22 -10.08 13.67
CA LEU A 200 -20.99 -10.57 12.53
C LEU A 200 -22.27 -11.30 12.93
N VAL A 201 -22.24 -12.04 14.04
CA VAL A 201 -23.46 -12.62 14.63
C VAL A 201 -24.45 -11.51 14.99
N ALA A 202 -23.99 -10.44 15.65
CA ALA A 202 -24.86 -9.31 16.00
C ALA A 202 -25.39 -8.56 14.77
N VAL A 203 -24.58 -8.41 13.71
CA VAL A 203 -25.00 -7.81 12.43
C VAL A 203 -26.15 -8.62 11.80
N ALA A 204 -26.04 -9.95 11.81
CA ALA A 204 -27.06 -10.85 11.30
C ALA A 204 -28.34 -10.82 12.17
N ASP A 205 -28.20 -10.94 13.50
CA ASP A 205 -29.33 -10.95 14.44
C ASP A 205 -30.14 -9.64 14.40
N CYS A 206 -29.46 -8.51 14.19
CA CYS A 206 -30.09 -7.20 14.02
C CYS A 206 -30.56 -6.92 12.59
N ASN A 207 -30.38 -7.86 11.65
CA ASN A 207 -30.76 -7.75 10.24
C ASN A 207 -30.20 -6.49 9.56
N LEU A 208 -28.97 -6.08 9.92
CA LEU A 208 -28.30 -4.90 9.34
C LEU A 208 -27.72 -5.24 7.96
N MET A 209 -27.33 -6.49 7.77
CA MET A 209 -26.89 -7.10 6.51
C MET A 209 -27.43 -8.53 6.43
N ASP A 210 -27.80 -8.97 5.23
CA ASP A 210 -28.14 -10.37 4.99
C ASP A 210 -26.87 -11.24 4.93
N GLU A 211 -27.06 -12.55 5.03
CA GLU A 211 -25.96 -13.52 5.04
C GLU A 211 -25.10 -13.44 3.77
N GLU A 212 -25.72 -13.19 2.60
CA GLU A 212 -25.00 -13.04 1.33
C GLU A 212 -24.07 -11.82 1.37
N THR A 213 -24.56 -10.66 1.81
CA THR A 213 -23.74 -9.45 1.95
C THR A 213 -22.66 -9.63 3.01
N ILE A 214 -22.97 -10.27 4.15
CA ILE A 214 -21.96 -10.59 5.18
C ILE A 214 -20.85 -11.46 4.58
N SER A 215 -21.20 -12.53 3.86
CA SER A 215 -20.23 -13.44 3.25
C SER A 215 -19.36 -12.79 2.17
N LEU A 216 -19.89 -11.74 1.52
CA LEU A 216 -19.18 -10.99 0.51
C LEU A 216 -18.20 -9.98 1.13
N VAL A 217 -18.57 -9.35 2.24
CA VAL A 217 -17.75 -8.35 2.93
C VAL A 217 -16.69 -9.02 3.83
N TYR A 218 -17.09 -10.04 4.58
CA TYR A 218 -16.26 -10.77 5.54
C TYR A 218 -16.28 -12.26 5.19
N PRO A 219 -15.56 -12.68 4.15
CA PRO A 219 -15.65 -14.04 3.64
C PRO A 219 -15.00 -15.06 4.59
N ASN A 220 -15.67 -16.20 4.81
CA ASN A 220 -15.11 -17.35 5.52
C ASN A 220 -14.47 -17.01 6.88
N VAL A 221 -15.08 -16.12 7.68
CA VAL A 221 -14.51 -15.66 8.95
C VAL A 221 -14.29 -16.81 9.93
N ASP A 222 -15.25 -17.72 10.05
CA ASP A 222 -15.14 -18.87 10.97
C ASP A 222 -13.93 -19.75 10.63
N GLN A 223 -13.73 -20.02 9.35
CA GLN A 223 -12.58 -20.77 8.85
C GLN A 223 -11.26 -20.04 9.17
N LEU A 224 -11.22 -18.72 8.96
CA LEU A 224 -10.03 -17.92 9.26
C LEU A 224 -9.72 -17.91 10.77
N VAL A 225 -10.73 -17.73 11.62
CA VAL A 225 -10.60 -17.77 13.09
C VAL A 225 -10.05 -19.11 13.54
N GLU A 226 -10.64 -20.22 13.06
CA GLU A 226 -10.19 -21.56 13.44
C GLU A 226 -8.74 -21.81 13.00
N PHE A 227 -8.41 -21.47 11.75
CA PHE A 227 -7.06 -21.60 11.22
C PHE A 227 -6.05 -20.79 12.04
N GLN A 228 -6.36 -19.53 12.34
CA GLN A 228 -5.47 -18.67 13.11
C GLN A 228 -5.29 -19.14 14.55
N ALA A 229 -6.34 -19.67 15.17
CA ALA A 229 -6.25 -20.22 16.51
C ALA A 229 -5.34 -21.46 16.54
N GLN A 230 -5.41 -22.32 15.51
CA GLN A 230 -4.49 -23.46 15.34
C GLN A 230 -3.04 -22.98 15.13
N PHE A 231 -2.84 -21.97 14.28
CA PHE A 231 -1.53 -21.40 14.01
C PHE A 231 -0.91 -20.73 15.25
N LEU A 232 -1.68 -19.96 16.01
CA LEU A 232 -1.25 -19.35 17.26
C LEU A 232 -0.79 -20.41 18.27
N ARG A 233 -1.56 -21.49 18.45
CA ARG A 233 -1.15 -22.60 19.34
C ARG A 233 0.19 -23.22 18.94
N ALA A 234 0.47 -23.35 17.64
CA ALA A 234 1.76 -23.84 17.17
C ALA A 234 2.92 -22.88 17.50
N LEU A 235 2.69 -21.56 17.38
CA LEU A 235 3.68 -20.55 17.76
C LEU A 235 3.93 -20.52 19.27
N GLU A 236 2.87 -20.58 20.07
CA GLU A 236 2.97 -20.60 21.54
C GLU A 236 3.69 -21.86 22.03
N SER A 237 3.34 -23.03 21.49
CA SER A 237 4.01 -24.29 21.80
C SER A 237 5.49 -24.25 21.43
N THR A 238 5.85 -23.58 20.32
CA THR A 238 7.26 -23.35 19.94
C THR A 238 7.96 -22.43 20.92
N MET A 239 7.29 -21.37 21.39
CA MET A 239 7.86 -20.40 22.34
C MET A 239 8.14 -21.03 23.71
N GLU A 240 7.33 -21.99 24.13
CA GLU A 240 7.48 -22.72 25.40
C GLU A 240 8.68 -23.69 25.41
N GLN A 241 9.17 -24.13 24.24
CA GLN A 241 10.32 -25.01 24.17
C GLN A 241 11.63 -24.29 24.55
N PRO A 242 12.64 -25.01 25.07
CA PRO A 242 13.98 -24.47 25.25
C PRO A 242 14.55 -23.95 23.92
N TRP A 243 15.31 -22.84 23.96
CA TRP A 243 15.85 -22.19 22.74
C TRP A 243 16.47 -23.15 21.69
N PRO A 244 17.30 -24.14 22.07
CA PRO A 244 17.89 -25.06 21.09
C PRO A 244 16.88 -25.94 20.34
N GLU A 245 15.66 -26.07 20.85
CA GLU A 245 14.59 -26.92 20.32
C GLU A 245 13.49 -26.11 19.59
N GLN A 246 13.56 -24.77 19.64
CA GLN A 246 12.55 -23.92 19.02
C GLN A 246 12.66 -23.95 17.49
N ARG A 247 11.64 -24.49 16.81
CA ARG A 247 11.58 -24.64 15.34
C ARG A 247 10.60 -23.64 14.70
N TRP A 248 10.99 -22.37 14.70
CA TRP A 248 10.13 -21.28 14.22
C TRP A 248 9.77 -21.37 12.74
N GLY A 249 10.61 -21.97 11.90
CA GLY A 249 10.30 -22.16 10.47
C GLY A 249 9.23 -23.23 10.23
N GLN A 250 9.24 -24.30 11.02
CA GLN A 250 8.34 -25.44 10.88
C GLN A 250 6.86 -25.06 10.94
N ALA A 251 6.48 -24.16 11.85
CA ALA A 251 5.08 -23.72 12.00
C ALA A 251 4.51 -23.12 10.70
N PHE A 252 5.32 -22.35 9.96
CA PHE A 252 4.92 -21.74 8.69
C PHE A 252 4.92 -22.75 7.54
N LEU A 253 5.89 -23.65 7.51
CA LEU A 253 5.97 -24.70 6.49
C LEU A 253 4.76 -25.65 6.55
N GLN A 254 4.33 -26.01 7.76
CA GLN A 254 3.20 -26.91 7.96
C GLN A 254 1.84 -26.26 7.64
N THR A 255 1.78 -24.93 7.63
CA THR A 255 0.52 -24.18 7.45
C THR A 255 0.44 -23.44 6.11
N GLU A 256 1.40 -23.64 5.20
CA GLU A 256 1.47 -22.99 3.88
C GLU A 256 0.15 -23.13 3.09
N GLU A 257 -0.37 -24.35 2.96
CA GLU A 257 -1.65 -24.63 2.30
C GLU A 257 -2.86 -24.06 3.07
N GLY A 258 -2.79 -24.06 4.40
CA GLY A 258 -3.81 -23.48 5.27
C GLY A 258 -3.94 -21.97 5.08
N PHE A 259 -2.82 -21.26 4.91
CA PHE A 259 -2.81 -19.84 4.57
C PHE A 259 -3.45 -19.60 3.21
N LEU A 260 -3.06 -20.35 2.16
CA LEU A 260 -3.65 -20.22 0.84
C LEU A 260 -5.17 -20.41 0.89
N THR A 261 -5.64 -21.46 1.53
CA THR A 261 -7.07 -21.78 1.62
C THR A 261 -7.85 -20.73 2.40
N SER A 262 -7.35 -20.32 3.56
CA SER A 262 -8.08 -19.43 4.48
C SER A 262 -8.06 -17.96 4.03
N TYR A 263 -7.03 -17.52 3.31
CA TYR A 263 -6.86 -16.11 2.92
C TYR A 263 -7.29 -15.79 1.48
N THR A 264 -7.49 -16.78 0.61
CA THR A 264 -7.83 -16.53 -0.80
C THR A 264 -9.06 -15.62 -0.94
N SER A 265 -10.17 -16.00 -0.31
CA SER A 265 -11.42 -15.23 -0.40
C SER A 265 -11.28 -13.81 0.16
N TRP A 266 -10.45 -13.62 1.19
CA TRP A 266 -10.15 -12.30 1.73
C TRP A 266 -9.41 -11.45 0.71
N PHE A 267 -8.33 -11.96 0.11
CA PHE A 267 -7.54 -11.23 -0.89
C PHE A 267 -8.33 -10.93 -2.16
N THR A 268 -9.25 -11.81 -2.58
CA THR A 268 -10.03 -11.59 -3.80
C THR A 268 -11.23 -10.67 -3.61
N ASN A 269 -11.79 -10.56 -2.40
CA ASN A 269 -13.05 -9.83 -2.16
C ASN A 269 -12.90 -8.53 -1.38
N TYR A 270 -11.77 -8.26 -0.71
CA TYR A 270 -11.68 -7.14 0.24
C TYR A 270 -11.99 -5.77 -0.38
N THR A 271 -11.62 -5.53 -1.64
CA THR A 271 -11.92 -4.27 -2.35
C THR A 271 -13.44 -4.06 -2.46
N ARG A 272 -14.16 -5.09 -2.89
CA ARG A 272 -15.62 -5.08 -2.98
C ARG A 272 -16.29 -5.01 -1.61
N GLY A 273 -15.73 -5.68 -0.61
CA GLY A 273 -16.17 -5.59 0.77
C GLY A 273 -16.09 -4.16 1.31
N LEU A 274 -15.00 -3.45 1.02
CA LEU A 274 -14.83 -2.04 1.38
C LEU A 274 -15.87 -1.13 0.70
N ASP A 275 -16.15 -1.33 -0.59
CA ASP A 275 -17.16 -0.56 -1.31
C ASP A 275 -18.57 -0.74 -0.71
N ILE A 276 -18.91 -1.96 -0.31
CA ILE A 276 -20.19 -2.25 0.35
C ILE A 276 -20.24 -1.60 1.74
N LEU A 277 -19.15 -1.66 2.51
CA LEU A 277 -19.09 -1.07 3.84
C LEU A 277 -19.27 0.44 3.81
N VAL A 278 -18.77 1.15 2.79
CA VAL A 278 -19.04 2.59 2.62
C VAL A 278 -20.54 2.89 2.58
N ILE A 279 -21.34 1.99 1.99
CA ILE A 279 -22.80 2.13 1.91
C ILE A 279 -23.47 1.70 3.22
N LYS A 280 -22.92 0.66 3.87
CA LYS A 280 -23.51 0.03 5.07
C LYS A 280 -23.13 0.72 6.38
N GLU A 281 -22.04 1.48 6.43
CA GLU A 281 -21.51 2.15 7.62
C GLU A 281 -22.58 2.88 8.47
N PRO A 282 -23.51 3.69 7.90
CA PRO A 282 -24.51 4.40 8.71
C PRO A 282 -25.47 3.47 9.46
N TYR A 283 -25.68 2.25 8.97
CA TYR A 283 -26.58 1.27 9.57
C TYR A 283 -25.91 0.45 10.68
N LEU A 284 -24.57 0.47 10.74
CA LEU A 284 -23.77 -0.32 11.67
C LEU A 284 -23.54 0.39 13.02
N ALA A 285 -23.88 1.68 13.13
CA ALA A 285 -23.66 2.48 14.34
C ALA A 285 -24.29 1.90 15.62
N GLY A 286 -25.38 1.13 15.48
CA GLY A 286 -26.00 0.42 16.62
C GLY A 286 -25.10 -0.63 17.29
N LEU A 287 -24.03 -1.06 16.61
CA LEU A 287 -23.07 -2.07 17.07
C LEU A 287 -21.70 -1.48 17.45
N ASP A 288 -21.60 -0.16 17.58
CA ASP A 288 -20.35 0.55 17.92
C ASP A 288 -19.70 0.09 19.24
N HIS A 289 -20.48 -0.53 20.13
CA HIS A 289 -19.99 -1.12 21.38
C HIS A 289 -19.16 -2.39 21.20
N LEU A 290 -19.26 -3.06 20.04
CA LEU A 290 -18.45 -4.22 19.67
C LEU A 290 -17.29 -3.79 18.75
N ILE A 291 -17.63 -3.24 17.60
CA ILE A 291 -16.71 -2.68 16.62
C ILE A 291 -17.32 -1.37 16.16
N SER A 292 -16.57 -0.26 16.25
CA SER A 292 -17.02 1.00 15.71
C SER A 292 -17.33 0.84 14.22
N SER A 293 -18.49 1.33 13.78
CA SER A 293 -18.90 1.40 12.38
C SER A 293 -17.80 2.00 11.48
N HIS A 294 -17.08 3.02 11.96
CA HIS A 294 -15.93 3.62 11.25
C HIS A 294 -14.71 2.69 11.15
N GLU A 295 -14.57 1.73 12.07
CA GLU A 295 -13.49 0.73 12.09
C GLU A 295 -13.86 -0.57 11.37
N ALA A 296 -15.13 -0.79 11.00
CA ALA A 296 -15.58 -2.01 10.33
C ALA A 296 -14.78 -2.31 9.04
N SER A 297 -14.41 -1.25 8.30
CA SER A 297 -13.55 -1.34 7.11
C SER A 297 -12.12 -1.79 7.44
N ALA A 298 -11.59 -1.42 8.61
CA ALA A 298 -10.27 -1.85 9.05
C ALA A 298 -10.23 -3.37 9.29
N TYR A 299 -11.31 -3.96 9.79
CA TYR A 299 -11.42 -5.42 9.98
C TYR A 299 -11.44 -6.20 8.66
N VAL A 300 -11.79 -5.57 7.54
CA VAL A 300 -11.64 -6.16 6.19
C VAL A 300 -10.18 -6.20 5.74
N VAL A 301 -9.40 -5.15 6.08
CA VAL A 301 -8.01 -5.00 5.64
C VAL A 301 -7.03 -5.76 6.56
N ARG A 302 -7.35 -5.94 7.84
CA ARG A 302 -6.47 -6.56 8.84
C ARG A 302 -5.94 -7.94 8.40
N PRO A 303 -6.75 -8.89 7.89
CA PRO A 303 -6.23 -10.18 7.44
C PRO A 303 -5.22 -10.07 6.30
N VAL A 304 -5.53 -9.28 5.26
CA VAL A 304 -4.63 -9.03 4.14
C VAL A 304 -3.31 -8.42 4.63
N SER A 305 -3.40 -7.42 5.51
CA SER A 305 -2.21 -6.79 6.11
C SER A 305 -1.40 -7.77 6.95
N ARG A 306 -2.04 -8.61 7.77
CA ARG A 306 -1.37 -9.56 8.65
C ARG A 306 -0.60 -10.61 7.86
N ALA A 307 -1.21 -11.19 6.82
CA ALA A 307 -0.56 -12.15 5.95
C ALA A 307 0.76 -11.59 5.38
N CYS A 308 0.75 -10.35 4.90
CA CYS A 308 1.93 -9.68 4.35
C CYS A 308 3.04 -9.38 5.37
N LYS A 309 2.75 -9.44 6.68
CA LYS A 309 3.74 -9.18 7.74
C LYS A 309 4.57 -10.41 8.08
N TYR A 310 4.09 -11.64 7.86
CA TYR A 310 4.82 -12.85 8.26
C TYR A 310 6.21 -12.97 7.62
N PRO A 311 6.40 -12.74 6.29
CA PRO A 311 7.74 -12.76 5.71
C PRO A 311 8.68 -11.73 6.35
N LEU A 312 8.16 -10.56 6.74
CA LEU A 312 8.94 -9.47 7.33
C LEU A 312 9.38 -9.79 8.76
N LEU A 313 8.49 -10.37 9.57
CA LEU A 313 8.78 -10.82 10.93
C LEU A 313 9.84 -11.93 10.92
N LEU A 314 9.71 -12.89 9.99
CA LEU A 314 10.70 -13.95 9.81
C LEU A 314 12.04 -13.40 9.30
N ASP A 315 12.04 -12.42 8.40
CA ASP A 315 13.26 -11.73 7.98
C ASP A 315 13.96 -11.01 9.13
N SER A 316 13.19 -10.36 10.01
CA SER A 316 13.73 -9.74 11.23
C SER A 316 14.35 -10.77 12.16
N LEU A 317 13.69 -11.91 12.37
CA LEU A 317 14.23 -13.00 13.18
C LEU A 317 15.53 -13.56 12.59
N ILE A 318 15.55 -13.84 11.28
CA ILE A 318 16.74 -14.35 10.57
C ILE A 318 17.95 -13.40 10.74
N LYS A 319 17.73 -12.08 10.72
CA LYS A 319 18.80 -11.09 10.90
C LYS A 319 19.39 -11.08 12.30
N CYS A 320 18.64 -11.53 13.31
CA CYS A 320 19.09 -11.61 14.69
C CYS A 320 19.86 -12.90 15.02
N LEU A 321 19.87 -13.89 14.12
CA LEU A 321 20.42 -15.22 14.38
C LEU A 321 21.74 -15.47 13.64
N ASP A 322 22.66 -16.14 14.33
CA ASP A 322 23.89 -16.67 13.73
C ASP A 322 23.60 -18.09 13.18
N PRO A 323 23.81 -18.34 11.87
CA PRO A 323 23.63 -19.67 11.27
C PRO A 323 24.42 -20.78 11.99
N ALA A 324 25.57 -20.45 12.60
CA ALA A 324 26.39 -21.43 13.31
C ALA A 324 25.83 -21.81 14.69
N GLN A 325 24.94 -20.98 15.27
CA GLN A 325 24.43 -21.15 16.64
C GLN A 325 22.98 -21.63 16.68
N TYR A 326 22.23 -21.49 15.57
CA TYR A 326 20.83 -21.91 15.49
C TYR A 326 20.67 -23.10 14.52
N PRO A 327 20.43 -24.32 15.03
CA PRO A 327 20.37 -25.54 14.19
C PRO A 327 19.33 -25.50 13.07
N TYR A 328 18.25 -24.73 13.24
CA TYR A 328 17.12 -24.68 12.32
C TYR A 328 17.13 -23.43 11.42
N PHE A 329 18.29 -22.80 11.21
CA PHE A 329 18.39 -21.57 10.43
C PHE A 329 17.92 -21.71 8.98
N ASP A 330 18.23 -22.82 8.31
CA ASP A 330 17.77 -23.07 6.94
C ASP A 330 16.28 -23.41 6.87
N GLU A 331 15.75 -24.09 7.89
CA GLU A 331 14.30 -24.30 8.03
C GLU A 331 13.57 -22.97 8.21
N LEU A 332 14.10 -22.06 9.03
CA LEU A 332 13.54 -20.73 9.22
C LEU A 332 13.52 -19.92 7.92
N LYS A 333 14.59 -19.97 7.13
CA LYS A 333 14.61 -19.38 5.78
C LYS A 333 13.57 -20.02 4.87
N ALA A 334 13.43 -21.33 4.91
CA ALA A 334 12.42 -22.04 4.10
C ALA A 334 11.00 -21.60 4.51
N GLY A 335 10.71 -21.45 5.80
CA GLY A 335 9.44 -20.92 6.29
C GLY A 335 9.16 -19.49 5.81
N ARG A 336 10.19 -18.62 5.81
CA ARG A 336 10.05 -17.28 5.22
C ARG A 336 9.73 -17.33 3.73
N GLU A 337 10.43 -18.15 2.96
CA GLU A 337 10.18 -18.29 1.53
C GLU A 337 8.81 -18.90 1.24
N ALA A 338 8.33 -19.83 2.08
CA ALA A 338 6.96 -20.33 2.01
C ALA A 338 5.94 -19.19 2.15
N MET A 339 6.10 -18.33 3.16
CA MET A 339 5.20 -17.19 3.31
C MET A 339 5.29 -16.20 2.16
N LYS A 340 6.46 -15.98 1.54
CA LYS A 340 6.55 -15.16 0.33
C LYS A 340 5.76 -15.77 -0.83
N ARG A 341 5.92 -17.08 -1.08
CA ARG A 341 5.16 -17.79 -2.13
C ARG A 341 3.65 -17.67 -1.91
N VAL A 342 3.20 -17.85 -0.67
CA VAL A 342 1.79 -17.67 -0.28
C VAL A 342 1.30 -16.27 -0.67
N ILE A 343 2.03 -15.23 -0.31
CA ILE A 343 1.65 -13.84 -0.61
C ILE A 343 1.65 -13.56 -2.12
N ASP A 344 2.66 -14.03 -2.84
CA ASP A 344 2.75 -13.87 -4.28
C ASP A 344 1.58 -14.57 -4.99
N GLU A 345 1.21 -15.77 -4.54
CA GLU A 345 0.08 -16.52 -5.08
C GLU A 345 -1.28 -15.87 -4.75
N LEU A 346 -1.47 -15.39 -3.52
CA LEU A 346 -2.67 -14.66 -3.12
C LEU A 346 -2.85 -13.37 -3.94
N HIS A 347 -1.78 -12.60 -4.14
CA HIS A 347 -1.80 -11.42 -5.02
C HIS A 347 -2.08 -11.80 -6.48
N ALA A 348 -1.52 -12.90 -6.98
CA ALA A 348 -1.80 -13.36 -8.33
C ALA A 348 -3.29 -13.72 -8.50
N ARG A 349 -3.90 -14.40 -7.52
CA ARG A 349 -5.34 -14.72 -7.50
C ARG A 349 -6.20 -13.45 -7.46
N GLN A 350 -5.84 -12.48 -6.61
CA GLN A 350 -6.51 -11.17 -6.57
C GLN A 350 -6.47 -10.48 -7.95
N MET A 351 -5.30 -10.40 -8.58
CA MET A 351 -5.14 -9.77 -9.89
C MET A 351 -5.98 -10.44 -10.98
N VAL A 352 -6.17 -11.76 -10.91
CA VAL A 352 -7.05 -12.49 -11.84
C VAL A 352 -8.50 -12.05 -11.66
N VAL A 353 -8.97 -11.93 -10.41
CA VAL A 353 -10.33 -11.48 -10.11
C VAL A 353 -10.55 -10.03 -10.55
N GLU A 354 -9.64 -9.11 -10.25
CA GLU A 354 -9.74 -7.70 -10.69
C GLU A 354 -9.81 -7.56 -12.22
N LYS A 355 -9.03 -8.36 -12.95
CA LYS A 355 -9.08 -8.39 -14.41
C LYS A 355 -10.39 -8.97 -14.93
N GLN A 356 -10.92 -10.00 -14.27
CA GLN A 356 -12.22 -10.56 -14.62
C GLN A 356 -13.35 -9.55 -14.40
N GLU A 357 -13.32 -8.82 -13.28
CA GLU A 357 -14.27 -7.73 -13.01
C GLU A 357 -14.16 -6.61 -14.04
N THR A 358 -12.94 -6.21 -14.39
CA THR A 358 -12.69 -5.22 -15.45
C THR A 358 -13.26 -5.68 -16.80
N ALA A 359 -13.09 -6.96 -17.15
CA ALA A 359 -13.66 -7.55 -18.35
C ALA A 359 -15.21 -7.56 -18.31
N ASN A 360 -15.80 -7.88 -17.17
CA ASN A 360 -17.25 -7.85 -16.98
C ASN A 360 -17.81 -6.42 -17.10
N LEU A 361 -17.14 -5.43 -16.51
CA LEU A 361 -17.50 -4.02 -16.66
C LEU A 361 -17.40 -3.56 -18.12
N LEU A 362 -16.36 -3.97 -18.84
CA LEU A 362 -16.23 -3.68 -20.27
C LEU A 362 -17.43 -4.23 -21.07
N ARG A 363 -17.90 -5.45 -20.76
CA ARG A 363 -19.07 -6.09 -21.40
C ARG A 363 -20.34 -5.25 -21.24
N GLY A 364 -20.57 -4.70 -20.06
CA GLY A 364 -21.72 -3.80 -19.82
C GLY A 364 -21.59 -2.43 -20.49
N ARG A 365 -20.36 -1.96 -20.75
CA ARG A 365 -20.09 -0.62 -21.29
C ARG A 365 -20.13 -0.53 -22.82
N VAL A 366 -19.94 -1.65 -23.53
CA VAL A 366 -19.93 -1.67 -25.01
C VAL A 366 -21.22 -2.30 -25.52
N ALA A 367 -22.06 -1.49 -26.17
CA ALA A 367 -23.33 -1.94 -26.73
C ALA A 367 -23.19 -2.69 -28.06
N ASP A 368 -22.27 -2.25 -28.93
CA ASP A 368 -22.04 -2.83 -30.26
C ASP A 368 -20.64 -3.43 -30.37
N TRP A 369 -20.59 -4.75 -30.38
CA TRP A 369 -19.39 -5.56 -30.53
C TRP A 369 -19.01 -5.84 -31.99
N LYS A 370 -19.69 -5.21 -32.96
CA LYS A 370 -19.42 -5.34 -34.40
C LYS A 370 -19.40 -6.78 -34.90
N GLY A 371 -20.30 -7.61 -34.37
CA GLY A 371 -20.43 -9.03 -34.73
C GLY A 371 -19.47 -9.97 -33.97
N HIS A 372 -18.67 -9.48 -33.03
CA HIS A 372 -17.83 -10.33 -32.18
C HIS A 372 -18.54 -10.74 -30.90
N ASN A 373 -18.27 -11.95 -30.41
CA ASN A 373 -18.80 -12.44 -29.13
C ASN A 373 -17.74 -12.25 -28.02
N PRO A 374 -18.00 -11.44 -26.98
CA PRO A 374 -17.09 -11.23 -25.86
C PRO A 374 -16.69 -12.48 -25.10
N GLU A 375 -17.52 -13.53 -25.12
CA GLU A 375 -17.20 -14.82 -24.48
C GLU A 375 -15.97 -15.49 -25.10
N HIS A 376 -15.66 -15.19 -26.36
CA HIS A 376 -14.57 -15.84 -27.09
C HIS A 376 -13.23 -15.10 -26.98
N PHE A 377 -13.14 -14.00 -26.24
CA PHE A 377 -11.91 -13.19 -26.15
C PHE A 377 -10.81 -13.82 -25.28
N GLY A 378 -11.19 -14.71 -24.36
CA GLY A 378 -10.30 -15.26 -23.33
C GLY A 378 -10.16 -14.33 -22.12
N ALA A 379 -9.18 -14.58 -21.26
CA ALA A 379 -8.94 -13.75 -20.08
C ALA A 379 -8.38 -12.36 -20.45
N LEU A 380 -8.76 -11.32 -19.71
CA LEU A 380 -8.14 -10.00 -19.83
C LEU A 380 -6.73 -10.06 -19.24
N LEU A 381 -5.74 -9.50 -19.94
CA LEU A 381 -4.32 -9.55 -19.57
C LEU A 381 -3.80 -8.19 -19.13
N LEU A 382 -4.09 -7.15 -19.93
CA LEU A 382 -3.69 -5.76 -19.70
C LEU A 382 -4.81 -4.83 -20.19
N ASP A 383 -4.97 -3.68 -19.55
CA ASP A 383 -5.76 -2.58 -20.07
C ASP A 383 -5.11 -1.24 -19.70
N ASP A 384 -5.12 -0.29 -20.63
CA ASP A 384 -4.49 1.03 -20.45
C ASP A 384 -5.07 2.04 -21.43
N VAL A 385 -4.89 3.34 -21.14
CA VAL A 385 -5.27 4.42 -22.07
C VAL A 385 -4.07 4.88 -22.89
N PHE A 386 -4.20 4.80 -24.21
CA PHE A 386 -3.17 5.24 -25.15
C PHE A 386 -3.67 6.39 -26.02
N VAL A 387 -2.75 7.28 -26.37
CA VAL A 387 -2.99 8.27 -27.43
C VAL A 387 -2.56 7.64 -28.75
N VAL A 388 -3.46 7.66 -29.73
CA VAL A 388 -3.20 7.23 -31.10
C VAL A 388 -3.44 8.42 -32.02
N THR A 389 -2.39 8.81 -32.75
CA THR A 389 -2.46 9.90 -33.73
C THR A 389 -2.87 9.32 -35.08
N LYS A 390 -4.03 9.74 -35.60
CA LYS A 390 -4.47 9.40 -36.95
C LYS A 390 -4.80 10.67 -37.72
N SER A 391 -4.18 10.86 -38.88
CA SER A 391 -4.39 12.04 -39.74
C SER A 391 -4.13 13.37 -39.00
N ASN A 392 -3.02 13.45 -38.24
CA ASN A 392 -2.63 14.61 -37.42
C ASN A 392 -3.61 14.98 -36.29
N VAL A 393 -4.52 14.06 -35.92
CA VAL A 393 -5.43 14.23 -34.79
C VAL A 393 -5.15 13.17 -33.74
N ASP A 394 -4.83 13.63 -32.53
CA ASP A 394 -4.65 12.79 -31.37
C ASP A 394 -5.99 12.33 -30.82
N ARG A 395 -6.12 11.02 -30.59
CA ARG A 395 -7.31 10.42 -30.01
C ARG A 395 -6.91 9.46 -28.91
N GLU A 396 -7.53 9.60 -27.75
CA GLU A 396 -7.39 8.65 -26.66
C GLU A 396 -8.26 7.43 -26.90
N TYR A 397 -7.67 6.25 -26.71
CA TYR A 397 -8.34 4.97 -26.72
C TYR A 397 -8.00 4.22 -25.44
N HIS A 398 -9.03 3.64 -24.81
CA HIS A 398 -8.83 2.61 -23.80
C HIS A 398 -8.63 1.30 -24.54
N VAL A 399 -7.41 0.78 -24.46
CA VAL A 399 -7.01 -0.45 -25.13
C VAL A 399 -7.04 -1.59 -24.12
N PHE A 400 -7.63 -2.71 -24.51
CA PHE A 400 -7.74 -3.93 -23.73
C PHE A 400 -7.07 -5.07 -24.48
N LEU A 401 -6.12 -5.74 -23.84
CA LEU A 401 -5.45 -6.92 -24.36
C LEU A 401 -6.04 -8.15 -23.68
N PHE A 402 -6.76 -8.96 -24.44
CA PHE A 402 -7.21 -10.29 -24.05
C PHE A 402 -6.28 -11.36 -24.64
N GLU A 403 -6.45 -12.61 -24.22
CA GLU A 403 -5.64 -13.73 -24.74
C GLU A 403 -5.73 -13.91 -26.25
N LYS A 404 -6.90 -13.66 -26.84
CA LYS A 404 -7.14 -13.92 -28.27
C LYS A 404 -7.30 -12.64 -29.09
N ILE A 405 -7.49 -11.49 -28.45
CA ILE A 405 -7.83 -10.24 -29.15
C ILE A 405 -7.36 -9.00 -28.39
N LEU A 406 -6.95 -7.98 -29.13
CA LEU A 406 -6.69 -6.63 -28.63
C LEU A 406 -7.81 -5.72 -29.13
N LEU A 407 -8.44 -4.99 -28.22
CA LEU A 407 -9.57 -4.10 -28.49
C LEU A 407 -9.18 -2.65 -28.23
N CYS A 408 -9.54 -1.76 -29.15
CA CYS A 408 -9.40 -0.31 -28.97
C CYS A 408 -10.79 0.31 -28.82
N CYS A 409 -11.12 0.75 -27.61
CA CYS A 409 -12.39 1.36 -27.28
C CYS A 409 -12.25 2.87 -27.11
N LYS A 410 -13.27 3.63 -27.54
CA LYS A 410 -13.35 5.07 -27.33
C LYS A 410 -14.54 5.41 -26.44
N GLU A 411 -14.30 6.23 -25.43
CA GLU A 411 -15.34 6.75 -24.54
C GLU A 411 -16.32 7.65 -25.29
N VAL A 412 -17.61 7.43 -25.05
CA VAL A 412 -18.68 8.27 -25.60
C VAL A 412 -18.87 9.46 -24.68
N VAL A 413 -18.32 10.60 -25.09
CA VAL A 413 -18.49 11.86 -24.36
C VAL A 413 -19.87 12.44 -24.70
N ASN A 414 -20.83 12.31 -23.79
CA ASN A 414 -22.08 13.06 -23.87
C ASN A 414 -21.78 14.54 -23.59
N ARG A 415 -21.91 15.39 -24.61
CA ARG A 415 -21.77 16.84 -24.46
C ARG A 415 -23.01 17.43 -23.79
N SER A 416 -23.05 17.38 -22.47
CA SER A 416 -23.89 18.28 -21.66
C SER A 416 -23.00 19.33 -20.98
N SER A 417 -23.03 20.53 -21.55
CA SER A 417 -22.74 21.87 -21.02
C SER A 417 -21.72 22.09 -19.88
N ALA A 418 -20.75 22.97 -20.21
CA ALA A 418 -19.99 23.89 -19.35
C ALA A 418 -18.84 23.34 -18.47
N GLY A 419 -17.64 23.36 -19.06
CA GLY A 419 -16.43 23.94 -18.48
C GLY A 419 -16.07 23.60 -17.03
N HIS A 420 -15.37 22.49 -16.84
CA HIS A 420 -14.18 22.43 -15.97
C HIS A 420 -13.34 21.22 -16.39
N ILE A 421 -12.07 21.44 -16.73
CA ILE A 421 -11.08 20.36 -16.87
C ILE A 421 -10.84 19.81 -15.47
N VAL A 422 -11.48 18.69 -15.15
CA VAL A 422 -11.24 17.95 -13.90
C VAL A 422 -10.14 16.94 -14.17
N THR A 423 -9.01 17.12 -13.50
CA THR A 423 -7.89 16.18 -13.48
C THR A 423 -8.37 14.86 -12.89
N TYR A 424 -8.32 13.79 -13.68
CA TYR A 424 -8.85 12.47 -13.34
C TYR A 424 -8.14 11.87 -12.11
N SER A 425 -8.85 11.83 -10.98
CA SER A 425 -8.53 10.98 -9.82
C SER A 425 -9.10 9.57 -10.03
N ALA A 426 -8.27 8.55 -9.86
CA ALA A 426 -8.48 7.15 -10.24
C ALA A 426 -9.56 6.35 -9.47
N ALA A 427 -10.48 6.97 -8.74
CA ALA A 427 -11.38 6.26 -7.82
C ALA A 427 -12.88 6.52 -8.01
N ARG A 428 -13.32 7.23 -9.07
CA ARG A 428 -14.76 7.42 -9.35
C ARG A 428 -15.13 6.97 -10.76
N GLN A 429 -15.70 5.76 -10.83
CA GLN A 429 -16.72 5.32 -11.79
C GLN A 429 -16.44 5.58 -13.28
N ARG A 430 -15.80 4.60 -13.92
CA ARG A 430 -15.85 4.42 -15.38
C ARG A 430 -17.15 3.72 -15.80
N THR A 431 -18.30 4.35 -15.59
CA THR A 431 -19.61 3.86 -16.07
C THR A 431 -19.96 4.38 -17.46
N SER A 432 -19.14 5.27 -18.01
CA SER A 432 -19.33 5.85 -19.33
C SER A 432 -19.37 4.78 -20.42
N PRO A 433 -20.32 4.87 -21.37
CA PRO A 433 -20.40 3.92 -22.47
C PRO A 433 -19.17 4.01 -23.36
N LEU A 434 -18.73 2.86 -23.85
CA LEU A 434 -17.58 2.68 -24.73
C LEU A 434 -18.06 2.26 -26.12
N THR A 435 -17.35 2.73 -27.14
CA THR A 435 -17.55 2.29 -28.53
C THR A 435 -16.34 1.55 -29.03
N LEU A 436 -16.54 0.36 -29.59
CA LEU A 436 -15.47 -0.42 -30.20
C LEU A 436 -15.01 0.24 -31.52
N LYS A 437 -13.76 0.71 -31.58
CA LYS A 437 -13.19 1.40 -32.75
C LYS A 437 -12.18 0.55 -33.52
N GLY A 438 -11.39 -0.27 -32.82
CA GLY A 438 -10.40 -1.17 -33.43
C GLY A 438 -10.40 -2.53 -32.74
N ARG A 439 -10.00 -3.57 -33.49
CA ARG A 439 -9.81 -4.93 -33.00
C ARG A 439 -8.70 -5.61 -33.79
N ILE A 440 -7.85 -6.35 -33.10
CA ILE A 440 -6.72 -7.08 -33.69
C ILE A 440 -6.68 -8.46 -33.04
N PHE A 441 -6.84 -9.53 -33.79
CA PHE A 441 -6.73 -10.89 -33.25
C PHE A 441 -5.27 -11.27 -33.03
N MET A 442 -4.96 -11.96 -31.94
CA MET A 442 -3.57 -12.26 -31.58
C MET A 442 -2.89 -13.25 -32.52
N ASN A 443 -3.65 -14.15 -33.16
CA ASN A 443 -3.14 -15.12 -34.15
C ASN A 443 -2.60 -14.48 -35.43
N VAL A 444 -3.04 -13.26 -35.76
CA VAL A 444 -2.58 -12.54 -36.96
C VAL A 444 -1.50 -11.47 -36.65
N VAL A 445 -1.16 -11.27 -35.37
CA VAL A 445 -0.11 -10.35 -34.96
C VAL A 445 1.25 -10.95 -35.33
N THR A 446 2.04 -10.20 -36.09
CA THR A 446 3.37 -10.65 -36.53
C THR A 446 4.50 -10.10 -35.68
N ALA A 447 4.33 -8.91 -35.10
CA ALA A 447 5.37 -8.27 -34.31
C ALA A 447 4.83 -7.13 -33.42
N ALA A 448 5.56 -6.87 -32.33
CA ALA A 448 5.37 -5.73 -31.45
C ALA A 448 6.75 -5.13 -31.12
N ASP A 449 7.00 -3.91 -31.59
CA ASP A 449 8.32 -3.27 -31.54
C ASP A 449 8.26 -1.88 -30.90
N LEU A 450 9.27 -1.57 -30.07
CA LEU A 450 9.43 -0.25 -29.47
C LEU A 450 10.11 0.68 -30.48
N GLY A 451 9.50 1.86 -30.67
CA GLY A 451 10.09 2.97 -31.41
C GLY A 451 11.01 3.82 -30.51
N PRO A 452 11.78 4.75 -31.11
CA PRO A 452 12.56 5.70 -30.35
C PRO A 452 11.66 6.59 -29.49
N MET A 453 12.16 7.00 -28.32
CA MET A 453 11.49 7.95 -27.45
C MET A 453 11.24 9.26 -28.21
N GLU A 454 9.99 9.70 -28.21
CA GLU A 454 9.58 10.96 -28.83
C GLU A 454 9.39 12.04 -27.77
N ARG A 455 9.92 13.24 -28.01
CA ARG A 455 9.60 14.44 -27.23
C ARG A 455 8.62 15.30 -28.04
N ASN A 456 7.48 15.63 -27.44
CA ASN A 456 6.57 16.60 -28.04
C ASN A 456 7.02 18.01 -27.65
N GLU A 457 7.53 18.78 -28.61
CA GLU A 457 7.89 20.19 -28.42
C GLU A 457 6.65 21.08 -28.25
N ASP A 458 5.50 20.62 -28.75
CA ASP A 458 4.22 21.32 -28.69
C ASP A 458 3.41 20.84 -27.48
N SER A 459 3.40 21.63 -26.40
CA SER A 459 2.77 21.29 -25.10
C SER A 459 1.24 21.09 -25.17
N SER A 460 0.63 21.32 -26.33
CA SER A 460 -0.80 21.16 -26.63
C SER A 460 -1.18 19.77 -27.17
N ARG A 461 -0.23 18.87 -27.44
CA ARG A 461 -0.49 17.54 -28.03
C ARG A 461 -0.05 16.41 -27.09
N GLY A 462 -1.00 15.78 -26.40
CA GLY A 462 -0.74 14.53 -25.65
C GLY A 462 0.32 14.64 -24.54
N TYR A 463 1.16 13.60 -24.41
CA TYR A 463 2.21 13.53 -23.39
C TYR A 463 3.51 14.23 -23.85
N PRO A 464 4.22 14.95 -22.96
CA PRO A 464 5.46 15.65 -23.30
C PRO A 464 6.59 14.70 -23.73
N VAL A 465 6.55 13.47 -23.22
CA VAL A 465 7.40 12.35 -23.62
C VAL A 465 6.49 11.17 -23.94
N ALA A 466 6.76 10.48 -25.05
CA ALA A 466 6.07 9.26 -25.41
C ALA A 466 7.06 8.16 -25.80
N TYR A 467 6.69 6.93 -25.47
CA TYR A 467 7.40 5.71 -25.86
C TYR A 467 6.52 4.95 -26.84
N PRO A 468 6.75 5.06 -28.17
CA PRO A 468 5.88 4.44 -29.16
C PRO A 468 6.03 2.92 -29.17
N LEU A 469 4.91 2.20 -29.08
CA LEU A 469 4.83 0.75 -29.31
C LEU A 469 4.07 0.50 -30.61
N THR A 470 4.76 -0.06 -31.60
CA THR A 470 4.17 -0.41 -32.90
C THR A 470 3.78 -1.87 -32.93
N VAL A 471 2.48 -2.14 -33.04
CA VAL A 471 1.92 -3.49 -33.23
C VAL A 471 1.65 -3.68 -34.71
N ARG A 472 2.18 -4.74 -35.33
CA ARG A 472 1.96 -5.10 -36.73
C ARG A 472 1.21 -6.41 -36.85
N TRP A 473 0.28 -6.49 -37.81
CA TRP A 473 -0.47 -7.71 -38.12
C TRP A 473 -0.66 -7.84 -39.63
N LYS A 474 -0.95 -9.06 -40.08
CA LYS A 474 -1.34 -9.33 -41.47
C LYS A 474 -2.82 -9.66 -41.52
N PRO A 475 -3.65 -8.94 -42.29
CA PRO A 475 -5.02 -9.39 -42.54
C PRO A 475 -5.00 -10.75 -43.26
N ASP A 476 -6.04 -11.58 -43.06
CA ASP A 476 -6.13 -12.99 -43.51
C ASP A 476 -5.55 -13.26 -44.92
N GLU A 477 -5.02 -14.49 -45.10
CA GLU A 477 -4.25 -15.00 -46.26
C GLU A 477 -4.92 -14.86 -47.65
N GLY A 478 -6.15 -14.36 -47.73
CA GLY A 478 -6.87 -14.12 -49.00
C GLY A 478 -6.68 -12.72 -49.61
N THR A 479 -6.07 -11.78 -48.88
CA THR A 479 -5.93 -10.39 -49.35
C THR A 479 -4.45 -10.07 -49.58
N GLN A 480 -4.05 -9.76 -50.83
CA GLN A 480 -2.74 -9.16 -51.12
C GLN A 480 -2.69 -7.73 -50.56
N SER A 481 -2.66 -7.59 -49.24
CA SER A 481 -2.59 -6.32 -48.56
C SER A 481 -1.32 -6.24 -47.73
N ASP A 482 -0.69 -5.07 -47.76
CA ASP A 482 0.48 -4.75 -46.95
C ASP A 482 0.19 -4.96 -45.46
N SER A 483 1.23 -5.26 -44.69
CA SER A 483 1.10 -5.43 -43.24
C SER A 483 0.56 -4.15 -42.60
N GLU A 484 -0.56 -4.27 -41.87
CA GLU A 484 -1.15 -3.14 -41.15
C GLU A 484 -0.40 -2.91 -39.83
N SER A 485 -0.41 -1.68 -39.33
CA SER A 485 0.21 -1.33 -38.06
C SER A 485 -0.59 -0.32 -37.26
N LEU A 486 -0.44 -0.40 -35.93
CA LEU A 486 -1.00 0.50 -34.94
C LEU A 486 0.11 0.96 -34.02
N VAL A 487 0.24 2.28 -33.86
CA VAL A 487 1.20 2.88 -32.93
C VAL A 487 0.46 3.32 -31.67
N LEU A 488 0.81 2.69 -30.54
CA LEU A 488 0.34 3.04 -29.20
C LEU A 488 1.40 3.95 -28.55
N ARG A 489 1.04 5.20 -28.21
CA ARG A 489 1.95 6.09 -27.50
C ARG A 489 1.89 5.83 -26.00
N CYS A 490 2.87 5.10 -25.47
CA CYS A 490 2.96 4.80 -24.03
C CYS A 490 3.51 6.00 -23.25
N ARG A 491 3.07 6.15 -21.99
CA ARG A 491 3.48 7.24 -21.09
C ARG A 491 4.87 7.02 -20.49
N THR A 492 5.23 5.76 -20.28
CA THR A 492 6.49 5.35 -19.65
C THR A 492 7.12 4.20 -20.44
N GLU A 493 8.44 4.06 -20.30
CA GLU A 493 9.18 2.95 -20.89
C GLU A 493 8.73 1.60 -20.32
N ASP A 494 8.49 1.53 -19.01
CA ASP A 494 7.96 0.33 -18.34
C ASP A 494 6.60 -0.10 -18.90
N GLN A 495 5.70 0.84 -19.17
CA GLN A 495 4.41 0.53 -19.81
C GLN A 495 4.64 -0.05 -21.20
N ALA A 496 5.51 0.57 -22.00
CA ALA A 496 5.78 0.13 -23.36
C ALA A 496 6.40 -1.28 -23.38
N GLN A 497 7.35 -1.55 -22.49
CA GLN A 497 8.00 -2.84 -22.36
C GLN A 497 7.02 -3.92 -21.90
N ARG A 498 6.19 -3.64 -20.87
CA ARG A 498 5.16 -4.57 -20.38
C ARG A 498 4.17 -4.96 -21.46
N TRP A 499 3.68 -3.99 -22.24
CA TRP A 499 2.75 -4.24 -23.33
C TRP A 499 3.41 -5.00 -24.49
N LYS A 500 4.64 -4.64 -24.87
CA LYS A 500 5.41 -5.36 -25.89
C LYS A 500 5.58 -6.83 -25.51
N GLU A 501 6.07 -7.11 -24.31
CA GLU A 501 6.33 -8.47 -23.84
C GLU A 501 5.06 -9.30 -23.89
N LYS A 502 3.94 -8.76 -23.40
CA LYS A 502 2.69 -9.52 -23.33
C LYS A 502 2.02 -9.73 -24.68
N ILE A 503 2.09 -8.75 -25.58
CA ILE A 503 1.62 -8.92 -26.97
C ILE A 503 2.49 -9.95 -27.69
N ALA A 504 3.82 -9.86 -27.57
CA ALA A 504 4.74 -10.80 -28.21
C ALA A 504 4.57 -12.24 -27.68
N GLU A 505 4.34 -12.40 -26.37
CA GLU A 505 4.04 -13.69 -25.76
C GLU A 505 2.76 -14.31 -26.35
N LYS A 506 1.67 -13.54 -26.45
CA LYS A 506 0.39 -14.05 -26.95
C LYS A 506 0.34 -14.22 -28.46
N ALA A 507 1.06 -13.40 -29.23
CA ALA A 507 1.22 -13.58 -30.67
C ALA A 507 1.92 -14.91 -31.00
N ARG A 508 2.93 -15.33 -30.21
CA ARG A 508 3.61 -16.63 -30.40
C ARG A 508 2.73 -17.83 -30.07
N LEU A 509 1.84 -17.70 -29.08
CA LEU A 509 0.94 -18.78 -28.68
C LEU A 509 -0.26 -18.96 -29.61
N GLY A 510 -0.58 -17.95 -30.41
CA GLY A 510 -1.67 -17.99 -31.40
C GLY A 510 -1.22 -18.32 -32.83
N ALA A 511 0.09 -18.46 -33.06
CA ALA A 511 0.69 -18.76 -34.37
C ALA A 511 0.80 -20.27 -34.63
#